data_AF-A0A0M2P807-F1
#
_entry.id   AF-A0A0M2P807-F1
#
_cell.length_a   1.000
_cell.length_b   1.000
_cell.length_c   1.000
_cell.angle_alpha   90.00
_cell.angle_beta   90.00
_cell.angle_gamma   90.00
#
_symmetry.space_group_name_H-M   'P 1'
#
loop_
_entity.id
_entity.type
_entity.pdbx_description
1 polymer ?
#
loop_
_entity_poly.entity_id
_entity_poly.type
_entity_poly.pdbx_seq_one_letter_code
_entity_poly.pdbx_strand_id
1 'polypeptide(L)' 'MKKTESFKLIHPFKDNIEIEQKRKQLIRSAMIKGLNNPQTLKISEELDAAILLMVKKCTSSQLKTE' A
#
# COMPACT_ATOMS: atom_id res chain seq x y z
N MET A 1 38.62 11.24 0.82
CA MET A 1 37.88 9.95 0.92
C MET A 1 36.42 10.29 1.18
N LYS A 2 35.54 10.19 0.18
CA LYS A 2 34.11 10.52 0.35
C LYS A 2 33.42 9.28 0.92
N LYS A 3 32.81 9.45 2.11
CA LYS A 3 32.04 8.41 2.79
C LYS A 3 30.83 8.07 1.93
N THR A 4 30.69 6.80 1.55
CA THR A 4 29.48 6.26 0.92
C THR A 4 28.37 6.23 1.96
N GLU A 5 27.47 7.20 1.90
CA GLU A 5 26.19 7.11 2.60
C GLU A 5 25.41 5.96 1.96
N SER A 6 25.36 4.85 2.70
CA SER A 6 24.52 3.72 2.36
C SER A 6 23.07 4.19 2.44
N PHE A 7 22.44 4.38 1.27
CA PHE A 7 21.00 4.60 1.16
C PHE A 7 20.31 3.45 1.88
N LYS A 8 19.86 3.68 3.11
CA LYS A 8 18.95 2.76 3.79
C LYS A 8 17.68 2.71 2.95
N LEU A 9 17.56 1.64 2.17
CA LEU A 9 16.33 1.24 1.48
C LEU A 9 15.22 1.26 2.53
N ILE A 10 14.32 2.23 2.43
CA ILE A 10 13.06 2.28 3.19
C ILE A 10 12.43 0.90 3.00
N HIS A 11 12.29 0.08 4.05
CA HIS A 11 11.81 -1.30 3.92
C HIS A 11 10.42 -1.32 3.27
N PRO A 12 10.30 -1.58 1.95
CA PRO A 12 9.04 -1.44 1.21
C PRO A 12 8.14 -2.66 1.42
N PHE A 13 8.65 -3.68 2.11
CA PHE A 13 8.04 -5.01 2.11
C PHE A 13 6.73 -5.04 2.90
N LYS A 14 6.61 -4.36 4.04
CA LYS A 14 5.43 -4.51 4.89
C LYS A 14 4.17 -3.89 4.27
N ASP A 15 4.28 -2.65 3.81
CA ASP A 15 3.15 -1.93 3.19
C ASP A 15 2.76 -2.57 1.83
N ASN A 16 3.74 -3.05 1.05
CA ASN A 16 3.46 -3.77 -0.20
C ASN A 16 2.79 -5.12 0.04
N ILE A 17 3.15 -5.85 1.11
CA ILE A 17 2.50 -7.11 1.46
C ILE A 17 1.04 -6.88 1.83
N GLU A 18 0.73 -5.84 2.61
CA GLU A 18 -0.64 -5.54 3.02
C GLU A 18 -1.55 -5.15 1.84
N ILE A 19 -1.07 -4.26 0.95
CA ILE A 19 -1.78 -3.88 -0.28
C ILE A 19 -2.03 -5.11 -1.17
N GLU A 20 -1.02 -5.95 -1.35
CA GLU A 20 -1.13 -7.17 -2.15
C GLU A 20 -2.14 -8.17 -1.56
N GLN A 21 -2.15 -8.33 -0.23
CA GLN A 21 -3.12 -9.17 0.46
C GLN A 21 -4.55 -8.66 0.27
N LYS A 22 -4.77 -7.36 0.45
CA LYS A 22 -6.08 -6.72 0.26
C LYS A 22 -6.56 -6.84 -1.18
N ARG A 23 -5.67 -6.65 -2.17
CA ARG A 23 -5.97 -6.88 -3.59
C ARG A 23 -6.46 -8.30 -3.86
N LYS A 24 -5.75 -9.32 -3.34
CA LYS A 24 -6.16 -10.73 -3.50
C LYS A 24 -7.49 -11.04 -2.81
N GLN A 25 -7.76 -10.41 -1.68
CA GLN A 25 -9.05 -10.56 -0.98
C GLN A 25 -10.18 -9.91 -1.78
N LEU A 26 -9.95 -8.74 -2.37
CA LEU A 26 -10.92 -8.04 -3.20
C LEU A 26 -11.31 -8.87 -4.42
N ILE A 27 -10.32 -9.38 -5.17
CA ILE A 27 -10.56 -10.23 -6.36
C ILE A 27 -11.40 -11.45 -5.99
N ARG A 28 -11.02 -12.19 -4.93
CA ARG A 28 -11.79 -13.36 -4.49
C ARG A 28 -13.21 -13.00 -4.07
N SER A 29 -13.38 -11.89 -3.35
CA SER A 29 -14.70 -11.45 -2.90
C SER A 29 -15.58 -11.01 -4.06
N ALA A 30 -15.03 -10.26 -5.02
CA ALA A 30 -15.69 -9.87 -6.26
C ALA A 30 -16.15 -11.08 -7.08
N MET A 31 -15.28 -12.11 -7.21
CA MET A 31 -15.60 -13.34 -7.94
C MET A 31 -16.72 -14.16 -7.26
N ILE A 32 -16.72 -14.24 -5.93
CA ILE A 32 -17.69 -15.07 -5.19
C ILE A 32 -19.01 -14.36 -4.94
N LYS A 33 -18.97 -13.06 -4.59
CA LYS A 33 -20.11 -12.32 -4.04
C LYS A 33 -20.70 -11.28 -4.97
N GLY A 34 -20.03 -10.98 -6.08
CA GLY A 34 -20.35 -9.83 -6.92
C GLY A 34 -19.81 -8.51 -6.38
N LEU A 35 -19.74 -7.51 -7.25
CA LEU A 35 -19.10 -6.22 -7.00
C LEU A 35 -19.92 -5.28 -6.11
N ASN A 36 -21.22 -5.53 -5.97
CA ASN A 36 -22.14 -4.74 -5.13
C ASN A 36 -22.31 -5.32 -3.72
N ASN A 37 -21.63 -6.42 -3.39
CA ASN A 37 -21.72 -6.99 -2.06
C ASN A 37 -21.05 -6.05 -1.04
N PRO A 38 -21.68 -5.77 0.13
CA PRO A 38 -21.10 -4.88 1.14
C PRO A 38 -19.69 -5.24 1.60
N GLN A 39 -19.36 -6.55 1.64
CA GLN A 39 -18.00 -6.97 2.02
C GLN A 39 -16.99 -6.71 0.90
N THR A 40 -17.37 -6.91 -0.37
CA THR A 40 -16.52 -6.56 -1.51
C THR A 40 -16.24 -5.06 -1.53
N LEU A 41 -17.27 -4.23 -1.32
CA LEU A 41 -17.14 -2.78 -1.23
C LEU A 41 -16.21 -2.36 -0.09
N LYS A 42 -16.41 -2.90 1.11
CA LYS A 42 -15.55 -2.61 2.27
C LYS A 42 -14.08 -2.96 2.01
N ILE A 43 -13.80 -4.09 1.37
CA ILE A 43 -12.42 -4.47 1.04
C ILE A 43 -11.81 -3.50 0.01
N SER A 44 -12.61 -2.99 -0.93
CA SER A 44 -12.17 -1.96 -1.89
C SER A 44 -11.77 -0.67 -1.16
N GLU A 45 -12.60 -0.19 -0.23
CA GLU A 45 -12.32 1.01 0.57
C GLU A 45 -11.04 0.85 1.42
N GLU A 46 -10.85 -0.33 2.03
CA GLU A 46 -9.63 -0.65 2.79
C GLU A 46 -8.38 -0.66 1.90
N LEU A 47 -8.49 -1.16 0.67
CA LEU A 47 -7.38 -1.14 -0.31
C LEU A 47 -7.04 0.31 -0.72
N ASP A 48 -8.04 1.14 -1.00
CA ASP A 48 -7.84 2.55 -1.34
C ASP A 48 -7.14 3.30 -0.20
N ALA A 49 -7.55 3.06 1.04
CA ALA A 49 -6.89 3.65 2.22
C ALA A 49 -5.42 3.23 2.33
N ALA A 50 -5.11 1.95 2.08
CA ALA A 50 -3.74 1.44 2.12
C ALA A 50 -2.86 2.08 1.02
N ILE A 51 -3.40 2.23 -0.20
CA ILE A 51 -2.72 2.92 -1.31
C ILE A 51 -2.47 4.39 -0.95
N LEU A 52 -3.48 5.10 -0.44
CA LEU A 52 -3.33 6.50 -0.02
C LEU A 52 -2.26 6.68 1.05
N LEU A 53 -2.20 5.77 2.03
CA LEU A 53 -1.15 5.77 3.05
C LEU A 53 0.24 5.56 2.43
N MET A 54 0.37 4.63 1.49
CA MET A 54 1.63 4.39 0.78
C MET A 54 2.07 5.62 -0.03
N VAL A 55 1.16 6.24 -0.78
CA VAL A 55 1.43 7.47 -1.55
C VAL A 55 1.85 8.61 -0.62
N LYS A 56 1.16 8.81 0.52
CA LYS A 56 1.53 9.82 1.52
C LYS A 56 2.92 9.57 2.11
N LYS A 57 3.28 8.31 2.42
CA LYS A 57 4.63 7.98 2.93
C LYS A 57 5.72 8.28 1.90
N CYS A 58 5.50 7.92 0.63
CA CYS A 58 6.44 8.19 -0.46
C CYS A 58 6.63 9.70 -0.69
N THR A 59 5.55 10.48 -0.67
CA THR A 59 5.60 11.94 -0.86
C THR A 59 6.19 12.69 0.35
N SER A 60 5.88 12.25 1.58
CA SER A 60 6.44 12.84 2.81
C SER A 60 7.94 12.56 2.98
N SER A 61 8.44 11.46 2.40
CA SER A 61 9.87 11.11 2.45
C SER A 61 10.73 11.98 1.53
N GLN A 62 10.13 12.72 0.58
CA GLN A 62 10.85 13.68 -0.28
C GLN A 62 10.98 15.09 0.33
N LEU A 63 10.39 15.35 1.50
CA LEU A 63 10.38 16.67 2.15
C LEU A 63 11.28 16.80 3.39
N LYS A 64 12.14 15.81 3.68
CA LYS A 64 13.20 15.94 4.69
C LYS A 64 14.56 16.12 4.01
N THR A 65 14.75 17.26 3.37
CA THR A 65 16.08 17.80 3.07
C THR A 65 16.07 19.23 3.56
N GLU A 66 16.58 19.45 4.77
CA GLU A 66 17.13 20.72 5.25
C GLU A 66 18.02 20.43 6.46
#